data_AF-A0A932K5H9-F1
#
_entry.id   AF-A0A932K5H9-F1
#
_cell.length_a   1.000
_cell.length_b   1.000
_cell.length_c   1.000
_cell.angle_alpha   90.00
_cell.angle_beta   90.00
_cell.angle_gamma   90.00
#
_symmetry.space_group_name_H-M   'P 1'
#
loop_
_entity.id
_entity.type
_entity.pdbx_description
1 polymer ?
#
loop_
_entity_poly.entity_id
_entity_poly.type
_entity_poly.pdbx_seq_one_letter_code
_entity_poly.pdbx_strand_id
1 'polypeptide(L)'
;MKKRIYGLESEYGIIFTSEGKRTLPAEKAVRYLFEKLITTEGFLNVFLENGARFYLDTGCHPEYATPECASPLDVVIFDKAGERILEDLLYYAEQRLHEEGLTGHLAIFKNNTDFVGNSYGCHENYLVDRSADFYDLAEQLIPFLVTRQIFTGSGKFFKTRRGLEFCVSQRAQHIRQEISGTTTNERSIINTRDEPHADKEKYRRLHIIVGDSNMSEYTTFLKVGTTALVLEMIEDNFLTKDFSLRNPVRALKEISRDLTCKRKLQLDDGRKASALEVQQAYLEQALTFYARKGADPDVADILQKWTHVLTCLDNDPMQLSREIDWVIKKHLAESYLEKHDPVTSEDKVLMLDLQYHDIRTRKGVYYLLEKKGHVDRVATDEAIQLATTQPPQNTRAKLRGELIKLARQ
;
A
#
# COMPACT_ATOMS: atom_id res chain seq x y z
N MET A 1 11.42 14.39 12.74
CA MET A 1 10.66 13.15 13.01
C MET A 1 11.38 12.33 14.06
N LYS A 2 10.64 11.72 15.00
CA LYS A 2 11.17 10.72 15.93
C LYS A 2 11.70 9.53 15.13
N LYS A 3 12.89 9.05 15.47
CA LYS A 3 13.48 7.86 14.83
C LYS A 3 12.56 6.66 15.04
N ARG A 4 12.09 6.07 13.95
CA ARG A 4 11.17 4.92 13.93
C ARG A 4 11.62 3.94 12.85
N ILE A 5 11.31 2.66 13.06
CA ILE A 5 11.47 1.63 12.04
C ILE A 5 10.12 1.40 11.36
N TYR A 6 10.18 1.33 10.03
CA TYR A 6 9.04 1.13 9.14
C TYR A 6 9.22 -0.14 8.32
N GLY A 7 8.10 -0.73 7.87
CA GLY A 7 8.10 -1.78 6.87
C GLY A 7 6.76 -1.90 6.15
N LEU A 8 6.80 -2.40 4.92
CA LEU A 8 5.61 -2.79 4.14
C LEU A 8 5.68 -4.27 3.80
N GLU A 9 4.54 -4.93 3.87
CA GLU A 9 4.28 -6.30 3.42
C GLU A 9 3.29 -6.21 2.26
N SER A 10 3.72 -6.49 1.04
CA SER A 10 2.89 -6.38 -0.17
C SER A 10 2.67 -7.76 -0.78
N GLU A 11 1.43 -8.25 -0.75
CA GLU A 11 1.00 -9.43 -1.51
C GLU A 11 0.68 -9.03 -2.96
N TYR A 12 1.07 -9.86 -3.91
CA TYR A 12 0.82 -9.61 -5.34
C TYR A 12 -0.11 -10.65 -5.96
N GLY A 13 -1.06 -10.19 -6.75
CA GLY A 13 -1.87 -11.05 -7.61
C GLY A 13 -1.05 -11.55 -8.80
N ILE A 14 -1.27 -12.79 -9.23
CA ILE A 14 -0.59 -13.36 -10.41
C ILE A 14 -1.60 -14.00 -11.36
N ILE A 15 -1.44 -13.73 -12.65
CA ILE A 15 -2.26 -14.34 -13.70
C ILE A 15 -1.33 -14.91 -14.77
N PHE A 16 -1.60 -16.16 -15.15
CA PHE A 16 -1.05 -16.77 -16.36
C PHE A 16 -2.12 -16.81 -17.45
N THR A 17 -1.85 -16.17 -18.59
CA THR A 17 -2.69 -16.22 -19.77
C THR A 17 -2.05 -17.16 -20.80
N SER A 18 -2.67 -18.31 -21.02
CA SER A 18 -2.19 -19.29 -22.01
C SER A 18 -2.52 -18.84 -23.43
N GLU A 19 -1.57 -19.03 -24.35
CA GLU A 19 -1.80 -18.87 -25.80
C GLU A 19 -2.31 -20.17 -26.45
N GLY A 20 -2.26 -21.29 -25.72
CA GLY A 20 -2.69 -22.61 -26.16
C GLY A 20 -3.89 -23.15 -25.39
N LYS A 21 -4.19 -24.44 -25.58
CA LYS A 21 -5.26 -25.15 -24.82
C LYS A 21 -4.84 -25.54 -23.40
N ARG A 22 -3.55 -25.47 -23.07
CA ARG A 22 -3.01 -25.89 -21.76
C ARG A 22 -3.03 -24.71 -20.80
N THR A 23 -3.86 -24.77 -19.78
CA THR A 23 -3.85 -23.80 -18.68
C THR A 23 -2.87 -24.25 -17.60
N LEU A 24 -2.30 -23.29 -16.89
CA LEU A 24 -1.40 -23.52 -15.77
C LEU A 24 -2.09 -23.07 -14.48
N PRO A 25 -2.14 -23.89 -13.43
CA PRO A 25 -2.54 -23.42 -12.10
C PRO A 25 -1.59 -22.30 -11.64
N ALA A 26 -2.14 -21.24 -11.05
CA ALA A 26 -1.34 -20.12 -10.53
C ALA A 26 -0.21 -20.58 -9.60
N GLU A 27 -0.46 -21.61 -8.79
CA GLU A 27 0.53 -22.21 -7.89
C GLU A 27 1.79 -22.71 -8.61
N LYS A 28 1.64 -23.30 -9.81
CA LYS A 28 2.78 -23.77 -10.60
C LYS A 28 3.53 -22.58 -11.20
N ALA A 29 2.84 -21.52 -11.64
CA ALA A 29 3.48 -20.29 -12.10
C ALA A 29 4.32 -19.64 -10.99
N VAL A 30 3.79 -19.59 -9.76
CA VAL A 30 4.47 -18.99 -8.63
C VAL A 30 5.75 -19.74 -8.28
N ARG A 31 5.76 -21.08 -8.33
CA ARG A 31 6.97 -21.88 -8.07
C ARG A 31 8.16 -21.46 -8.95
N TYR A 32 7.94 -21.18 -10.23
CA TYR A 32 9.02 -20.71 -11.12
C TYR A 32 9.60 -19.35 -10.72
N LEU A 33 8.82 -18.48 -10.08
CA LEU A 33 9.35 -17.22 -9.54
C LEU A 33 10.39 -17.48 -8.45
N PHE A 34 10.17 -18.53 -7.65
CA PHE A 34 11.04 -18.88 -6.53
C PHE A 34 12.28 -19.69 -6.94
N GLU A 35 12.24 -20.39 -8.08
CA GLU A 35 13.37 -21.19 -8.59
C GLU A 35 14.67 -20.37 -8.77
N LYS A 36 14.56 -19.09 -9.15
CA LYS A 36 15.73 -18.21 -9.29
C LYS A 36 16.35 -17.82 -7.94
N LEU A 37 15.55 -17.84 -6.87
CA LEU A 37 15.93 -17.33 -5.55
C LEU A 37 16.38 -18.43 -4.58
N ILE A 38 15.90 -19.66 -4.77
CA ILE A 38 16.13 -20.78 -3.87
C ILE A 38 17.00 -21.82 -4.57
N THR A 39 18.13 -22.15 -3.96
CA THR A 39 19.01 -23.25 -4.42
C THR A 39 18.65 -24.61 -3.82
N THR A 40 17.77 -24.65 -2.81
CA THR A 40 17.45 -25.86 -2.03
C THR A 40 15.95 -26.15 -2.05
N GLU A 41 15.54 -27.30 -2.56
CA GLU A 41 14.12 -27.68 -2.67
C GLU A 41 13.36 -27.54 -1.32
N GLY A 42 12.21 -26.86 -1.34
CA GLY A 42 11.20 -26.94 -0.27
C GLY A 42 10.87 -25.65 0.50
N PHE A 43 11.65 -24.57 0.41
CA PHE A 43 11.41 -23.34 1.20
C PHE A 43 10.94 -22.15 0.36
N LEU A 44 9.64 -21.99 0.14
CA LEU A 44 9.03 -20.79 -0.50
C LEU A 44 9.03 -19.57 0.45
N ASN A 45 10.16 -19.32 1.10
CA ASN A 45 10.38 -18.25 2.05
C ASN A 45 11.88 -17.99 2.17
N VAL A 46 12.32 -16.84 1.69
CA VAL A 46 13.73 -16.46 1.62
C VAL A 46 13.95 -15.02 2.09
N PHE A 47 15.12 -14.77 2.67
CA PHE A 47 15.63 -13.41 2.81
C PHE A 47 16.56 -13.08 1.65
N LEU A 48 16.47 -11.85 1.15
CA LEU A 48 17.23 -11.36 0.00
C LEU A 48 18.46 -10.55 0.44
N GLU A 49 19.41 -10.36 -0.49
CA GLU A 49 20.63 -9.56 -0.24
C GLU A 49 20.33 -8.10 0.13
N ASN A 50 19.24 -7.53 -0.39
CA ASN A 50 18.78 -6.20 0.01
C ASN A 50 18.11 -6.17 1.39
N GLY A 51 18.12 -7.28 2.13
CA GLY A 51 17.56 -7.41 3.47
C GLY A 51 16.05 -7.64 3.51
N ALA A 52 15.34 -7.61 2.38
CA ALA A 52 13.92 -7.93 2.29
C ALA A 52 13.64 -9.41 2.57
N ARG A 53 12.38 -9.74 2.79
CA ARG A 53 11.88 -11.11 2.81
C ARG A 53 10.93 -11.32 1.64
N PHE A 54 11.09 -12.43 0.93
CA PHE A 54 10.21 -12.84 -0.15
C PHE A 54 9.68 -14.25 0.13
N TYR A 55 8.36 -14.42 0.16
CA TYR A 55 7.75 -15.67 0.57
C TYR A 55 6.38 -15.88 -0.08
N LEU A 56 5.90 -17.11 -0.06
CA LEU A 56 4.54 -17.45 -0.50
C LEU A 56 3.60 -17.35 0.70
N ASP A 57 2.67 -16.39 0.68
CA ASP A 57 1.67 -16.25 1.73
C ASP A 57 0.43 -17.15 1.50
N THR A 58 -0.42 -17.19 2.51
CA THR A 58 -1.68 -17.91 2.54
C THR A 58 -2.57 -17.50 1.37
N GLY A 59 -2.92 -18.44 0.49
CA GLY A 59 -3.69 -18.16 -0.74
C GLY A 59 -2.84 -18.12 -2.01
N CYS A 60 -1.57 -18.51 -1.94
CA CYS A 60 -0.66 -18.66 -3.07
C CYS A 60 -0.29 -17.32 -3.75
N HIS A 61 -0.26 -16.23 -2.99
CA HIS A 61 0.26 -14.94 -3.45
C HIS A 61 1.75 -14.80 -3.11
N PRO A 62 2.63 -14.48 -4.08
CA PRO A 62 3.97 -14.04 -3.74
C PRO A 62 3.89 -12.74 -2.94
N GLU A 63 4.57 -12.72 -1.79
CA GLU A 63 4.63 -11.59 -0.89
C GLU A 63 6.07 -11.09 -0.77
N TYR A 64 6.22 -9.78 -0.88
CA TYR A 64 7.46 -9.08 -0.60
C TYR A 64 7.28 -8.20 0.62
N ALA A 65 8.07 -8.47 1.66
CA ALA A 65 8.20 -7.62 2.83
C ALA A 65 9.50 -6.82 2.75
N THR A 66 9.40 -5.49 2.78
CA THR A 66 10.56 -4.60 2.73
C THR A 66 11.54 -4.91 3.85
N PRO A 67 12.85 -4.63 3.69
CA PRO A 67 13.73 -4.52 4.84
C PRO A 67 13.21 -3.45 5.82
N GLU A 68 13.72 -3.48 7.04
CA GLU A 68 13.48 -2.43 8.02
C GLU A 68 14.03 -1.11 7.49
N CYS A 69 13.14 -0.13 7.29
CA CYS A 69 13.46 1.20 6.78
C CYS A 69 13.47 2.22 7.92
N ALA A 70 14.23 3.31 7.77
CA ALA A 70 14.34 4.36 8.79
C ALA A 70 13.62 5.66 8.41
N SER A 71 13.09 5.75 7.17
CA SER A 71 12.31 6.88 6.68
C SER A 71 11.16 6.42 5.77
N PRO A 72 10.09 7.21 5.62
CA PRO A 72 9.05 6.96 4.62
C PRO A 72 9.58 6.89 3.19
N LEU A 73 10.61 7.67 2.85
CA LEU A 73 11.24 7.63 1.52
C LEU A 73 11.95 6.29 1.28
N ASP A 74 12.69 5.78 2.28
CA ASP A 74 13.31 4.45 2.18
C ASP A 74 12.23 3.38 1.93
N VAL A 75 11.09 3.46 2.63
CA VAL A 75 9.98 2.52 2.42
C VAL A 75 9.52 2.55 0.96
N VAL A 76 9.32 3.72 0.37
CA VAL A 76 8.93 3.86 -1.05
C VAL A 76 9.99 3.24 -1.97
N ILE A 77 11.26 3.55 -1.74
CA ILE A 77 12.38 3.03 -2.54
C ILE A 77 12.44 1.50 -2.49
N PHE A 78 12.35 0.91 -1.30
CA PHE A 78 12.46 -0.54 -1.12
C PHE A 78 11.20 -1.31 -1.52
N ASP A 79 10.02 -0.70 -1.43
CA ASP A 79 8.77 -1.23 -1.97
C ASP A 79 8.82 -1.26 -3.50
N LYS A 80 9.30 -0.17 -4.14
CA LYS A 80 9.53 -0.14 -5.59
C LYS A 80 10.62 -1.11 -6.04
N ALA A 81 11.68 -1.27 -5.25
CA ALA A 81 12.72 -2.28 -5.51
C ALA A 81 12.12 -3.70 -5.50
N GLY A 82 11.15 -3.97 -4.61
CA GLY A 82 10.38 -5.20 -4.62
C GLY A 82 9.68 -5.44 -5.97
N GLU A 83 9.02 -4.43 -6.52
CA GLU A 83 8.39 -4.53 -7.84
C GLU A 83 9.41 -4.83 -8.96
N ARG A 84 10.62 -4.24 -8.89
CA ARG A 84 11.69 -4.56 -9.87
C ARG A 84 12.17 -6.00 -9.75
N ILE A 85 12.38 -6.48 -8.51
CA ILE A 85 12.77 -7.87 -8.24
C ILE A 85 11.70 -8.81 -8.79
N LEU A 86 10.42 -8.59 -8.49
CA LEU A 86 9.33 -9.44 -8.99
C LEU A 86 9.22 -9.40 -10.53
N GLU A 87 9.44 -8.25 -11.19
CA GLU A 87 9.47 -8.19 -12.65
C GLU A 87 10.62 -9.04 -13.23
N ASP A 88 11.81 -9.03 -12.61
CA ASP A 88 12.93 -9.87 -13.02
C ASP A 88 12.68 -11.37 -12.81
N LEU A 89 11.95 -11.74 -11.73
CA LEU A 89 11.52 -13.12 -11.48
C LEU A 89 10.46 -13.55 -12.50
N LEU A 90 9.55 -12.65 -12.88
CA LEU A 90 8.53 -12.90 -13.88
C LEU A 90 9.16 -13.28 -15.23
N TYR A 91 10.15 -12.52 -15.70
CA TYR A 91 10.84 -12.84 -16.96
C TYR A 91 11.55 -14.19 -16.92
N TYR A 92 12.18 -14.51 -15.79
CA TYR A 92 12.78 -15.84 -15.58
C TYR A 92 11.73 -16.94 -15.62
N ALA A 93 10.60 -16.76 -14.93
CA ALA A 93 9.52 -17.74 -14.90
C ALA A 93 8.89 -17.96 -16.29
N GLU A 94 8.69 -16.91 -17.08
CA GLU A 94 8.20 -17.03 -18.47
C GLU A 94 9.18 -17.85 -19.33
N GLN A 95 10.50 -17.64 -19.18
CA GLN A 95 11.50 -18.42 -19.88
C GLN A 95 11.43 -19.92 -19.50
N ARG A 96 11.35 -20.23 -18.20
CA ARG A 96 11.25 -21.61 -17.70
C ARG A 96 9.97 -22.31 -18.16
N LEU A 97 8.85 -21.59 -18.19
CA LEU A 97 7.59 -22.10 -18.75
C LEU A 97 7.72 -22.43 -20.23
N HIS A 98 8.38 -21.57 -21.00
CA HIS A 98 8.63 -21.80 -22.42
C HIS A 98 9.51 -23.04 -22.65
N GLU A 99 10.54 -23.26 -21.84
CA GLU A 99 11.40 -24.45 -21.88
C GLU A 99 10.62 -25.75 -21.60
N GLU A 100 9.55 -25.69 -20.80
CA GLU A 100 8.63 -26.82 -20.57
C GLU A 100 7.53 -26.97 -21.65
N GLY A 101 7.59 -26.17 -22.72
CA GLY A 101 6.62 -26.20 -23.81
C GLY A 101 5.26 -25.59 -23.45
N LEU A 102 5.21 -24.72 -22.44
CA LEU A 102 4.03 -23.92 -22.10
C LEU A 102 4.16 -22.52 -22.70
N THR A 103 3.30 -22.18 -23.66
CA THR A 103 3.26 -20.85 -24.28
C THR A 103 2.18 -19.99 -23.63
N GLY A 104 2.58 -18.84 -23.11
CA GLY A 104 1.69 -17.90 -22.45
C GLY A 104 2.44 -16.73 -21.83
N HIS A 105 1.69 -15.86 -21.15
CA HIS A 105 2.21 -14.67 -20.50
C HIS A 105 1.85 -14.65 -19.02
N LEU A 106 2.81 -14.24 -18.20
CA LEU A 106 2.60 -13.94 -16.80
C LEU A 106 2.39 -12.43 -16.60
N ALA A 107 1.48 -12.10 -15.69
CA ALA A 107 1.28 -10.74 -15.20
C ALA A 107 1.19 -10.78 -13.69
N ILE A 108 1.87 -9.85 -13.03
CA ILE A 108 1.85 -9.66 -11.58
C ILE A 108 1.24 -8.29 -11.29
N PHE A 109 0.30 -8.25 -10.35
CA PHE A 109 -0.49 -7.08 -10.02
C PHE A 109 -0.31 -6.69 -8.56
N LYS A 110 -0.02 -5.41 -8.32
CA LYS A 110 0.09 -4.83 -6.98
C LYS A 110 -1.22 -4.14 -6.59
N ASN A 111 -2.26 -4.93 -6.42
CA ASN A 111 -3.59 -4.48 -6.01
C ASN A 111 -4.05 -5.25 -4.76
N ASN A 112 -5.34 -5.23 -4.43
CA ASN A 112 -5.85 -5.87 -3.20
C ASN A 112 -6.97 -6.86 -3.42
N THR A 113 -7.41 -7.08 -4.66
CA THR A 113 -8.53 -7.97 -4.96
C THR A 113 -8.37 -8.65 -6.30
N ASP A 114 -8.73 -9.93 -6.38
CA ASP A 114 -8.86 -10.62 -7.66
C ASP A 114 -10.25 -10.42 -8.29
N PHE A 115 -10.45 -11.04 -9.45
CA PHE A 115 -11.69 -10.98 -10.22
C PHE A 115 -12.83 -11.83 -9.63
N VAL A 116 -12.55 -12.78 -8.73
CA VAL A 116 -13.57 -13.59 -8.04
C VAL A 116 -13.98 -13.00 -6.69
N GLY A 117 -13.29 -11.95 -6.23
CA GLY A 117 -13.63 -11.19 -5.03
C GLY A 117 -12.82 -11.57 -3.78
N ASN A 118 -11.78 -12.39 -3.91
CA ASN A 118 -10.81 -12.57 -2.82
C ASN A 118 -10.03 -11.27 -2.61
N SER A 119 -9.51 -11.09 -1.40
CA SER A 119 -8.69 -9.92 -1.07
C SER A 119 -7.39 -10.30 -0.38
N TYR A 120 -6.32 -9.65 -0.82
CA TYR A 120 -4.95 -9.73 -0.31
C TYR A 120 -4.46 -8.33 0.10
N GLY A 121 -3.45 -8.29 0.96
CA GLY A 121 -3.09 -7.10 1.72
C GLY A 121 -1.85 -6.34 1.23
N CYS A 122 -1.85 -5.03 1.51
CA CYS A 122 -0.64 -4.28 1.77
C CYS A 122 -0.66 -3.95 3.26
N HIS A 123 0.21 -4.58 4.06
CA HIS A 123 0.28 -4.31 5.49
C HIS A 123 1.41 -3.34 5.80
N GLU A 124 1.13 -2.40 6.70
CA GLU A 124 2.10 -1.44 7.18
C GLU A 124 2.56 -1.83 8.58
N ASN A 125 3.86 -1.67 8.82
CA ASN A 125 4.50 -2.00 10.07
C ASN A 125 5.21 -0.77 10.63
N TYR A 126 4.88 -0.40 11.86
CA TYR A 126 5.49 0.72 12.57
C TYR A 126 6.02 0.24 13.92
N LEU A 127 7.30 0.48 14.19
CA LEU A 127 7.84 0.29 15.54
C LEU A 127 7.27 1.38 16.45
N VAL A 128 6.58 1.01 17.52
CA VAL A 128 6.05 1.93 18.54
C VAL A 128 6.68 1.61 19.90
N ASP A 129 6.74 2.61 20.77
CA ASP A 129 7.22 2.42 22.15
C ASP A 129 6.19 1.62 22.96
N ARG A 130 6.65 0.72 23.82
CA ARG A 130 5.78 -0.11 24.66
C ARG A 130 5.22 0.65 25.87
N SER A 131 5.74 1.85 26.16
CA SER A 131 5.22 2.73 27.20
C SER A 131 3.82 3.28 26.88
N ALA A 132 3.44 3.33 25.59
CA ALA A 132 2.09 3.70 25.18
C ALA A 132 1.14 2.52 25.38
N ASP A 133 -0.02 2.78 26.00
CA ASP A 133 -1.09 1.78 26.04
C ASP A 133 -1.60 1.50 24.61
N PHE A 134 -1.75 0.22 24.29
CA PHE A 134 -2.10 -0.20 22.93
C PHE A 134 -3.52 0.24 22.55
N TYR A 135 -4.47 0.14 23.47
CA TYR A 135 -5.86 0.48 23.21
C TYR A 135 -6.04 1.99 23.11
N ASP A 136 -5.39 2.76 23.98
CA ASP A 136 -5.40 4.24 23.90
C ASP A 136 -4.77 4.73 22.58
N LEU A 137 -3.69 4.07 22.12
CA LEU A 137 -3.08 4.35 20.83
C LEU A 137 -4.04 3.99 19.69
N ALA A 138 -4.68 2.83 19.75
CA ALA A 138 -5.58 2.36 18.71
C ALA A 138 -6.82 3.27 18.58
N GLU A 139 -7.43 3.67 19.70
CA GLU A 139 -8.61 4.55 19.74
C GLU A 139 -8.31 5.90 19.07
N GLN A 140 -7.16 6.50 19.36
CA GLN A 140 -6.74 7.77 18.76
C GLN A 140 -6.32 7.64 17.29
N LEU A 141 -5.88 6.45 16.86
CA LEU A 141 -5.37 6.22 15.52
C LEU A 141 -6.46 5.78 14.53
N ILE A 142 -7.47 5.04 14.98
CA ILE A 142 -8.54 4.48 14.13
C ILE A 142 -9.25 5.56 13.31
N PRO A 143 -9.68 6.71 13.85
CA PRO A 143 -10.33 7.76 13.06
C PRO A 143 -9.46 8.27 11.91
N PHE A 144 -8.16 8.45 12.17
CA PHE A 144 -7.19 8.81 11.15
C PHE A 144 -7.08 7.72 10.08
N LEU A 145 -6.91 6.45 10.47
CA LEU A 145 -6.75 5.34 9.51
C LEU A 145 -8.00 5.11 8.65
N VAL A 146 -9.18 5.30 9.21
CA VAL A 146 -10.45 5.16 8.48
C VAL A 146 -10.62 6.27 7.43
N THR A 147 -10.19 7.48 7.76
CA THR A 147 -10.40 8.66 6.92
C THR A 147 -9.27 8.93 5.94
N ARG A 148 -8.03 8.48 6.20
CA ARG A 148 -6.87 8.69 5.30
C ARG A 148 -7.03 8.06 3.92
N GLN A 149 -7.95 7.08 3.75
CA GLN A 149 -8.22 6.45 2.45
C GLN A 149 -8.60 7.48 1.36
N ILE A 150 -9.11 8.66 1.72
CA ILE A 150 -9.40 9.74 0.76
C ILE A 150 -8.16 10.20 -0.02
N PHE A 151 -6.96 9.99 0.53
CA PHE A 151 -5.69 10.24 -0.17
C PHE A 151 -4.76 9.02 -0.24
N THR A 152 -5.08 7.90 0.41
CA THR A 152 -4.26 6.67 0.32
C THR A 152 -4.93 5.54 -0.47
N GLY A 153 -6.18 5.72 -0.92
CA GLY A 153 -6.92 4.71 -1.67
C GLY A 153 -6.40 4.53 -3.09
N SER A 154 -6.46 3.30 -3.59
CA SER A 154 -5.96 2.93 -4.93
C SER A 154 -7.04 2.88 -6.01
N GLY A 155 -8.30 3.09 -5.64
CA GLY A 155 -9.43 3.09 -6.55
C GLY A 155 -9.81 1.68 -7.04
N LYS A 156 -11.10 1.42 -7.21
CA LYS A 156 -11.58 0.19 -7.86
C LYS A 156 -12.83 0.47 -8.67
N PHE A 157 -12.83 0.00 -9.91
CA PHE A 157 -14.04 -0.08 -10.73
C PHE A 157 -14.71 -1.43 -10.53
N PHE A 158 -16.03 -1.46 -10.49
CA PHE A 158 -16.80 -2.70 -10.39
C PHE A 158 -18.15 -2.55 -11.06
N LYS A 159 -18.67 -3.66 -11.58
CA LYS A 159 -20.00 -3.70 -12.19
C LYS A 159 -21.07 -3.91 -11.13
N THR A 160 -22.13 -3.12 -11.20
CA THR A 160 -23.38 -3.35 -10.46
C THR A 160 -24.53 -3.52 -11.43
N ARG A 161 -25.73 -3.83 -10.91
CA ARG A 161 -26.95 -3.85 -11.73
C ARG A 161 -27.28 -2.47 -12.35
N ARG A 162 -26.67 -1.39 -11.86
CA ARG A 162 -26.87 -0.02 -12.33
C ARG A 162 -25.81 0.43 -13.34
N GLY A 163 -24.85 -0.43 -13.68
CA GLY A 163 -23.72 -0.12 -14.55
C GLY A 163 -22.40 -0.12 -13.79
N LEU A 164 -21.40 0.52 -14.38
CA LEU A 164 -20.07 0.67 -13.82
C LEU A 164 -20.06 1.68 -12.64
N GLU A 165 -19.57 1.25 -11.49
CA GLU A 165 -19.37 2.09 -10.30
C GLU A 165 -17.89 2.16 -9.91
N PHE A 166 -17.52 3.17 -9.12
CA PHE A 166 -16.16 3.40 -8.65
C PHE A 166 -16.13 3.67 -7.14
N CYS A 167 -15.12 3.15 -6.45
CA CYS A 167 -14.86 3.47 -5.05
C CYS A 167 -13.39 3.82 -4.81
N VAL A 168 -13.13 4.63 -3.78
CA VAL A 168 -11.81 5.15 -3.42
C VAL A 168 -10.86 4.06 -2.95
N SER A 169 -11.33 3.13 -2.10
CA SER A 169 -10.50 2.05 -1.55
C SER A 169 -10.94 0.68 -2.04
N GLN A 170 -9.97 -0.14 -2.44
CA GLN A 170 -10.17 -1.55 -2.77
C GLN A 170 -10.45 -2.38 -1.51
N ARG A 171 -9.77 -2.08 -0.39
CA ARG A 171 -9.83 -2.85 0.85
C ARG A 171 -11.04 -2.57 1.72
N ALA A 172 -11.62 -1.38 1.66
CA ALA A 172 -12.68 -0.94 2.58
C ALA A 172 -13.86 -1.91 2.70
N GLN A 173 -14.26 -2.56 1.59
CA GLN A 173 -15.38 -3.52 1.60
C GLN A 173 -15.03 -4.87 2.27
N HIS A 174 -13.75 -5.18 2.43
CA HIS A 174 -13.27 -6.46 2.99
C HIS A 174 -12.93 -6.38 4.48
N ILE A 175 -12.86 -5.18 5.05
CA ILE A 175 -12.69 -4.97 6.50
C ILE A 175 -14.02 -5.24 7.24
N ARG A 176 -13.89 -5.91 8.39
CA ARG A 176 -15.02 -6.44 9.18
C ARG A 176 -14.97 -6.03 10.64
N GLN A 177 -13.78 -5.83 11.20
CA GLN A 177 -13.58 -5.47 12.60
C GLN A 177 -12.70 -4.23 12.75
N GLU A 178 -12.66 -3.66 13.94
CA GLU A 178 -11.76 -2.54 14.26
C GLU A 178 -10.38 -3.08 14.66
N ILE A 179 -10.37 -4.06 15.57
CA ILE A 179 -9.18 -4.66 16.15
C ILE A 179 -9.36 -6.19 16.16
N SER A 180 -8.40 -6.94 15.62
CA SER A 180 -8.42 -8.42 15.54
C SER A 180 -7.00 -8.98 15.42
N GLY A 181 -6.80 -10.25 15.75
CA GLY A 181 -5.53 -10.96 15.55
C GLY A 181 -5.39 -11.61 14.17
N THR A 182 -6.47 -11.76 13.39
CA THR A 182 -6.43 -12.48 12.10
C THR A 182 -6.33 -11.53 10.90
N THR A 183 -5.64 -11.96 9.84
CA THR A 183 -5.44 -11.18 8.60
C THR A 183 -6.29 -11.67 7.42
N THR A 184 -6.99 -12.81 7.56
CA THR A 184 -7.70 -13.49 6.47
C THR A 184 -9.22 -13.55 6.64
N ASN A 185 -9.75 -14.00 7.79
CA ASN A 185 -11.20 -14.21 7.97
C ASN A 185 -11.89 -13.04 8.70
N GLU A 186 -11.24 -12.41 9.67
CA GLU A 186 -11.79 -11.30 10.48
C GLU A 186 -10.96 -10.02 10.35
N ARG A 187 -10.65 -9.63 9.11
CA ARG A 187 -9.80 -8.47 8.80
C ARG A 187 -10.22 -7.22 9.59
N SER A 188 -9.33 -6.76 10.46
CA SER A 188 -9.46 -5.56 11.28
C SER A 188 -8.82 -4.32 10.65
N ILE A 189 -8.97 -3.15 11.28
CA ILE A 189 -8.24 -1.94 10.90
C ILE A 189 -6.80 -2.04 11.44
N ILE A 190 -6.66 -2.36 12.73
CA ILE A 190 -5.40 -2.61 13.42
C ILE A 190 -5.32 -4.08 13.82
N ASN A 191 -4.19 -4.72 13.55
CA ASN A 191 -3.95 -6.11 13.94
C ASN A 191 -3.26 -6.17 15.32
N THR A 192 -3.68 -7.10 16.18
CA THR A 192 -3.17 -7.26 17.57
C THR A 192 -1.96 -8.18 17.71
N ARG A 193 -1.38 -8.67 16.61
CA ARG A 193 -0.22 -9.55 16.64
C ARG A 193 0.97 -8.86 17.32
N ASP A 194 1.34 -9.33 18.52
CA ASP A 194 2.47 -8.80 19.30
C ASP A 194 3.76 -9.56 18.99
N GLU A 195 4.26 -9.38 17.76
CA GLU A 195 5.56 -9.90 17.31
C GLU A 195 6.48 -8.72 16.96
N PRO A 196 7.14 -8.10 17.95
CA PRO A 196 7.88 -6.85 17.74
C PRO A 196 9.10 -7.01 16.84
N HIS A 197 9.60 -8.24 16.71
CA HIS A 197 10.90 -8.57 16.12
C HIS A 197 12.02 -7.68 16.67
N ALA A 198 11.89 -7.14 17.88
CA ALA A 198 12.82 -6.25 18.56
C ALA A 198 12.84 -6.61 20.05
N ASP A 199 13.49 -5.81 20.87
CA ASP A 199 13.42 -5.95 22.33
C ASP A 199 11.96 -5.81 22.80
N LYS A 200 11.36 -6.94 23.20
CA LYS A 200 9.93 -7.05 23.54
C LYS A 200 9.54 -6.23 24.76
N GLU A 201 10.48 -5.82 25.61
CA GLU A 201 10.18 -5.00 26.78
C GLU A 201 10.09 -3.52 26.41
N LYS A 202 10.71 -3.11 25.30
CA LYS A 202 10.80 -1.71 24.86
C LYS A 202 9.87 -1.35 23.72
N TYR A 203 9.61 -2.30 22.83
CA TYR A 203 8.94 -1.99 21.56
C TYR A 203 7.78 -2.93 21.26
N ARG A 204 6.81 -2.42 20.50
CA ARG A 204 5.79 -3.20 19.80
C ARG A 204 5.89 -2.95 18.30
N ARG A 205 5.44 -3.93 17.50
CA ARG A 205 5.22 -3.76 16.06
C ARG A 205 3.74 -3.49 15.85
N LEU A 206 3.38 -2.25 15.57
CA LEU A 206 2.03 -1.91 15.16
C LEU A 206 1.81 -2.38 13.72
N HIS A 207 0.87 -3.30 13.54
CA HIS A 207 0.56 -3.91 12.25
C HIS A 207 -0.80 -3.41 11.75
N ILE A 208 -0.80 -2.68 10.64
CA ILE A 208 -1.98 -2.03 10.06
C ILE A 208 -2.33 -2.71 8.74
N ILE A 209 -3.58 -3.14 8.57
CA ILE A 209 -4.01 -3.95 7.41
C ILE A 209 -5.13 -3.32 6.57
N VAL A 210 -5.52 -2.09 6.92
CA VAL A 210 -6.61 -1.34 6.28
C VAL A 210 -6.21 -0.68 4.96
N GLY A 211 -4.92 -0.44 4.74
CA GLY A 211 -4.39 0.29 3.59
C GLY A 211 -4.49 -0.50 2.28
N ASP A 212 -4.68 0.22 1.17
CA ASP A 212 -4.56 -0.34 -0.17
C ASP A 212 -3.08 -0.48 -0.58
N SER A 213 -2.82 -1.35 -1.55
CA SER A 213 -1.55 -1.44 -2.26
C SER A 213 -1.47 -0.29 -3.27
N ASN A 214 -0.42 0.54 -3.17
CA ASN A 214 -0.30 1.77 -3.96
C ASN A 214 0.75 1.63 -5.07
N MET A 215 0.42 2.17 -6.25
CA MET A 215 1.35 2.27 -7.37
C MET A 215 2.10 3.59 -7.32
N SER A 216 1.41 4.69 -7.01
CA SER A 216 2.00 6.01 -6.87
C SER A 216 3.00 6.07 -5.71
N GLU A 217 4.24 6.45 -6.03
CA GLU A 217 5.29 6.71 -5.04
C GLU A 217 4.84 7.80 -4.05
N TYR A 218 4.18 8.84 -4.54
CA TYR A 218 3.65 9.95 -3.75
C TYR A 218 2.57 9.47 -2.77
N THR A 219 1.68 8.58 -3.22
CA THR A 219 0.63 8.02 -2.35
C THR A 219 1.23 7.16 -1.23
N THR A 220 2.18 6.28 -1.54
CA THR A 220 2.89 5.48 -0.52
C THR A 220 3.64 6.36 0.47
N PHE A 221 4.33 7.40 -0.02
CA PHE A 221 5.05 8.35 0.82
C PHE A 221 4.12 9.05 1.84
N LEU A 222 2.98 9.58 1.37
CA LEU A 222 2.00 10.19 2.26
C LEU A 222 1.38 9.18 3.21
N LYS A 223 1.02 7.98 2.74
CA LYS A 223 0.44 6.91 3.57
C LYS A 223 1.34 6.60 4.76
N VAL A 224 2.63 6.42 4.53
CA VAL A 224 3.59 6.08 5.59
C VAL A 224 3.96 7.30 6.42
N GLY A 225 4.26 8.42 5.77
CA GLY A 225 4.71 9.66 6.40
C GLY A 225 3.66 10.25 7.35
N THR A 226 2.43 10.45 6.88
CA THR A 226 1.37 11.06 7.70
C THR A 226 1.03 10.18 8.92
N THR A 227 1.01 8.86 8.74
CA THR A 227 0.83 7.91 9.85
C THR A 227 1.95 8.02 10.87
N ALA A 228 3.21 8.15 10.43
CA ALA A 228 4.34 8.34 11.33
C ALA A 228 4.20 9.62 12.18
N LEU A 229 3.76 10.73 11.57
CA LEU A 229 3.54 11.99 12.28
C LEU A 229 2.42 11.86 13.32
N VAL A 230 1.32 11.18 12.97
CA VAL A 230 0.20 10.94 13.90
C VAL A 230 0.62 10.06 15.07
N LEU A 231 1.36 8.97 14.81
CA LEU A 231 1.90 8.11 15.86
C LEU A 231 2.81 8.88 16.82
N GLU A 232 3.65 9.77 16.30
CA GLU A 232 4.52 10.61 17.13
C GLU A 232 3.72 11.59 18.01
N MET A 233 2.64 12.18 17.49
CA MET A 233 1.75 13.02 18.28
C MET A 233 1.00 12.24 19.38
N ILE A 234 0.59 11.00 19.09
CA ILE A 234 -0.05 10.11 20.08
C ILE A 234 0.95 9.76 21.19
N GLU A 235 2.17 9.34 20.83
CA GLU A 235 3.21 8.96 21.79
C GLU A 235 3.63 10.12 22.69
N ASP A 236 3.61 11.36 22.19
CA ASP A 236 3.91 12.57 22.95
C ASP A 236 2.66 13.17 23.65
N ASN A 237 1.51 12.47 23.64
CA ASN A 237 0.22 12.88 24.22
C ASN A 237 -0.24 14.28 23.75
N PHE A 238 0.00 14.61 22.48
CA PHE A 238 -0.29 15.93 21.91
C PHE A 238 -1.70 16.05 21.33
N LEU A 239 -2.33 14.94 20.92
CA LEU A 239 -3.66 14.98 20.35
C LEU A 239 -4.69 15.40 21.41
N THR A 240 -5.44 16.46 21.14
CA THR A 240 -6.45 17.00 22.07
C THR A 240 -7.88 16.87 21.54
N LYS A 241 -8.05 16.65 20.23
CA LYS A 241 -9.36 16.53 19.59
C LYS A 241 -9.73 15.05 19.44
N ASP A 242 -10.86 14.67 20.01
CA ASP A 242 -11.44 13.35 19.82
C ASP A 242 -12.30 13.32 18.54
N PHE A 243 -11.99 12.37 17.66
CA PHE A 243 -12.70 12.08 16.41
C PHE A 243 -13.18 10.63 16.34
N SER A 244 -13.32 9.97 17.48
CA SER A 244 -13.85 8.61 17.59
C SER A 244 -15.15 8.47 16.81
N LEU A 245 -15.16 7.47 15.91
CA LEU A 245 -16.23 7.24 14.97
C LEU A 245 -17.21 6.24 15.57
N ARG A 246 -18.51 6.56 15.54
CA ARG A 246 -19.55 5.69 16.11
C ARG A 246 -19.57 4.26 15.56
N ASN A 247 -19.16 4.09 14.32
CA ASN A 247 -18.96 2.79 13.72
C ASN A 247 -17.85 2.89 12.66
N PRO A 248 -16.58 2.69 13.05
CA PRO A 248 -15.43 2.88 12.17
C PRO A 248 -15.49 1.99 10.92
N VAL A 249 -15.92 0.73 11.06
CA VAL A 249 -16.03 -0.22 9.93
C VAL A 249 -17.09 0.21 8.91
N ARG A 250 -18.24 0.70 9.39
CA ARG A 250 -19.28 1.25 8.52
C ARG A 250 -18.82 2.55 7.87
N ALA A 251 -18.21 3.44 8.65
CA ALA A 251 -17.66 4.70 8.15
C ALA A 251 -16.65 4.44 7.02
N LEU A 252 -15.73 3.47 7.19
CA LEU A 252 -14.76 3.07 6.17
C LEU A 252 -15.42 2.76 4.82
N LYS A 253 -16.53 2.01 4.82
CA LYS A 253 -17.28 1.65 3.61
C LYS A 253 -18.06 2.82 3.02
N GLU A 254 -18.60 3.69 3.87
CA GLU A 254 -19.33 4.88 3.44
C GLU A 254 -18.40 5.92 2.81
N ILE A 255 -17.20 6.13 3.38
CA ILE A 255 -16.16 7.01 2.84
C ILE A 255 -15.69 6.50 1.48
N SER A 256 -15.41 5.19 1.36
CA SER A 256 -14.92 4.62 0.09
C SER A 256 -15.87 4.88 -1.10
N ARG A 257 -17.17 5.05 -0.84
CA ARG A 257 -18.19 5.33 -1.88
C ARG A 257 -18.41 6.82 -2.15
N ASP A 258 -17.85 7.71 -1.33
CA ASP A 258 -18.02 9.15 -1.49
C ASP A 258 -16.77 9.78 -2.13
N LEU A 259 -16.84 9.96 -3.46
CA LEU A 259 -15.75 10.58 -4.22
C LEU A 259 -15.60 12.09 -3.94
N THR A 260 -16.58 12.72 -3.27
CA THR A 260 -16.51 14.14 -2.89
C THR A 260 -15.75 14.36 -1.58
N CYS A 261 -15.53 13.30 -0.80
CA CYS A 261 -14.92 13.35 0.53
C CYS A 261 -15.67 14.22 1.57
N LYS A 262 -16.89 14.66 1.27
CA LYS A 262 -17.67 15.66 2.03
C LYS A 262 -18.85 15.07 2.80
N ARG A 263 -19.19 13.79 2.59
CA ARG A 263 -20.23 13.09 3.32
C ARG A 263 -19.93 13.11 4.83
N LYS A 264 -20.91 13.57 5.60
CA LYS A 264 -20.83 13.63 7.06
C LYS A 264 -21.07 12.26 7.68
N LEU A 265 -20.15 11.85 8.55
CA LEU A 265 -20.19 10.64 9.35
C LEU A 265 -20.54 11.00 10.79
N GLN A 266 -21.09 10.05 11.55
CA GLN A 266 -21.42 10.26 12.95
C GLN A 266 -20.22 9.92 13.85
N LEU A 267 -19.82 10.86 14.69
CA LEU A 267 -18.84 10.66 15.77
C LEU A 267 -19.54 10.07 17.00
N ASP A 268 -18.76 9.50 17.93
CA ASP A 268 -19.28 8.89 19.16
C ASP A 268 -20.00 9.87 20.08
N ASP A 269 -19.52 11.12 20.13
CA ASP A 269 -20.14 12.21 20.91
C ASP A 269 -21.39 12.82 20.26
N GLY A 270 -21.83 12.26 19.13
CA GLY A 270 -23.01 12.72 18.38
C GLY A 270 -22.76 13.86 17.39
N ARG A 271 -21.57 14.47 17.37
CA ARG A 271 -21.16 15.40 16.31
C ARG A 271 -21.12 14.68 14.96
N LYS A 272 -21.05 15.47 13.89
CA LYS A 272 -20.87 14.99 12.53
C LYS A 272 -19.68 15.65 11.88
N ALA A 273 -18.83 14.86 11.24
CA ALA A 273 -17.67 15.35 10.48
C ALA A 273 -17.50 14.52 9.20
N SER A 274 -17.03 15.14 8.12
CA SER A 274 -16.59 14.40 6.94
C SER A 274 -15.19 13.81 7.13
N ALA A 275 -14.82 12.83 6.29
CA ALA A 275 -13.46 12.31 6.29
C ALA A 275 -12.41 13.41 6.05
N LEU A 276 -12.73 14.36 5.18
CA LEU A 276 -11.88 15.52 4.91
C LEU A 276 -11.70 16.41 6.16
N GLU A 277 -12.78 16.73 6.88
CA GLU A 277 -12.69 17.55 8.10
C GLU A 277 -11.87 16.87 9.21
N VAL A 278 -12.05 15.56 9.37
CA VAL A 278 -11.24 14.77 10.31
C VAL A 278 -9.76 14.86 9.94
N GLN A 279 -9.41 14.63 8.67
CA GLN A 279 -8.04 14.70 8.20
C GLN A 279 -7.44 16.12 8.31
N GLN A 280 -8.21 17.16 8.02
CA GLN A 280 -7.79 18.56 8.20
C GLN A 280 -7.49 18.86 9.68
N ALA A 281 -8.26 18.31 10.62
CA ALA A 281 -8.01 18.49 12.04
C ALA A 281 -6.77 17.72 12.54
N TYR A 282 -6.45 16.55 11.97
CA TYR A 282 -5.17 15.88 12.23
C TYR A 282 -3.99 16.69 11.67
N LEU A 283 -4.11 17.23 10.44
CA LEU A 283 -3.09 18.08 9.84
C LEU A 283 -2.85 19.36 10.66
N GLU A 284 -3.91 20.02 11.12
CA GLU A 284 -3.80 21.22 11.96
C GLU A 284 -3.02 20.95 13.26
N GLN A 285 -3.31 19.81 13.90
CA GLN A 285 -2.56 19.37 15.09
C GLN A 285 -1.10 19.05 14.75
N ALA A 286 -0.85 18.37 13.62
CA ALA A 286 0.51 18.08 13.17
C ALA A 286 1.32 19.36 12.88
N LEU A 287 0.74 20.33 12.18
CA LEU A 287 1.35 21.63 11.92
C LEU A 287 1.66 22.36 13.24
N THR A 288 0.73 22.35 14.20
CA THR A 288 0.93 22.97 15.52
C THR A 288 2.04 22.28 16.32
N PHE A 289 2.05 20.94 16.30
CA PHE A 289 3.06 20.13 16.98
C PHE A 289 4.46 20.44 16.45
N TYR A 290 4.63 20.42 15.13
CA TYR A 290 5.93 20.65 14.50
C TYR A 290 6.37 22.10 14.44
N ALA A 291 5.44 23.06 14.52
CA ALA A 291 5.79 24.46 14.76
C ALA A 291 6.48 24.66 16.12
N ARG A 292 6.14 23.83 17.13
CA ARG A 292 6.76 23.87 18.47
C ARG A 292 8.01 23.01 18.58
N LYS A 293 7.97 21.80 18.01
CA LYS A 293 9.06 20.80 18.10
C LYS A 293 10.20 21.07 17.12
N GLY A 294 9.90 21.75 16.00
CA GLY A 294 10.78 21.86 14.84
C GLY A 294 10.51 20.75 13.83
N ALA A 295 10.37 21.13 12.55
CA ALA A 295 10.27 20.21 11.43
C ALA A 295 11.63 20.08 10.73
N ASP A 296 12.16 18.85 10.68
CA ASP A 296 13.26 18.55 9.75
C ASP A 296 12.75 18.53 8.30
N PRO A 297 13.63 18.48 7.28
CA PRO A 297 13.22 18.53 5.88
C PRO A 297 12.21 17.44 5.49
N ASP A 298 12.35 16.23 6.02
CA ASP A 298 11.43 15.12 5.72
C ASP A 298 10.03 15.39 6.29
N VAL A 299 9.93 15.86 7.54
CA VAL A 299 8.66 16.26 8.14
C VAL A 299 8.05 17.43 7.37
N ALA A 300 8.84 18.42 7.00
CA ALA A 300 8.37 19.58 6.27
C ALA A 300 7.77 19.16 4.91
N ASP A 301 8.42 18.24 4.20
CA ASP A 301 7.92 17.71 2.93
C ASP A 301 6.61 16.93 3.10
N ILE A 302 6.52 16.06 4.12
CA ILE A 302 5.28 15.32 4.43
C ILE A 302 4.14 16.29 4.74
N LEU A 303 4.35 17.30 5.60
CA LEU A 303 3.34 18.28 5.96
C LEU A 303 2.91 19.13 4.76
N GLN A 304 3.86 19.54 3.91
CA GLN A 304 3.57 20.30 2.69
C GLN A 304 2.71 19.49 1.73
N LYS A 305 3.11 18.24 1.44
CA LYS A 305 2.37 17.33 0.56
C LYS A 305 0.99 16.99 1.12
N TRP A 306 0.87 16.79 2.43
CA TRP A 306 -0.40 16.51 3.09
C TRP A 306 -1.34 17.72 3.02
N THR A 307 -0.82 18.92 3.28
CA THR A 307 -1.56 20.19 3.12
C THR A 307 -2.06 20.38 1.70
N HIS A 308 -1.18 20.17 0.71
CA HIS A 308 -1.54 20.26 -0.70
C HIS A 308 -2.69 19.31 -1.06
N VAL A 309 -2.57 18.03 -0.69
CA VAL A 309 -3.58 17.02 -1.02
C VAL A 309 -4.93 17.33 -0.37
N LEU A 310 -4.96 17.68 0.92
CA LEU A 310 -6.24 18.03 1.56
C LEU A 310 -6.86 19.30 0.98
N THR A 311 -6.05 20.26 0.54
CA THR A 311 -6.52 21.49 -0.13
C THR A 311 -7.15 21.15 -1.49
N CYS A 312 -6.51 20.29 -2.28
CA CYS A 312 -7.07 19.84 -3.55
C CYS A 312 -8.35 19.01 -3.36
N LEU A 313 -8.39 18.11 -2.38
CA LEU A 313 -9.61 17.33 -2.08
C LEU A 313 -10.80 18.20 -1.65
N ASP A 314 -10.55 19.33 -1.00
CA ASP A 314 -11.61 20.28 -0.64
C ASP A 314 -12.15 21.04 -1.85
N ASN A 315 -11.28 21.42 -2.78
CA ASN A 315 -11.63 22.18 -3.97
C ASN A 315 -12.17 21.28 -5.09
N ASP A 316 -11.31 20.44 -5.66
CA ASP A 316 -11.59 19.48 -6.71
C ASP A 316 -10.60 18.31 -6.64
N PRO A 317 -11.05 17.10 -6.25
CA PRO A 317 -10.18 15.92 -6.19
C PRO A 317 -9.42 15.62 -7.49
N MET A 318 -9.94 15.98 -8.67
CA MET A 318 -9.29 15.69 -9.95
C MET A 318 -7.99 16.47 -10.19
N GLN A 319 -7.72 17.50 -9.37
CA GLN A 319 -6.42 18.19 -9.35
C GLN A 319 -5.26 17.26 -8.97
N LEU A 320 -5.55 16.13 -8.31
CA LEU A 320 -4.56 15.16 -7.84
C LEU A 320 -4.31 14.00 -8.82
N SER A 321 -4.58 14.23 -10.11
CA SER A 321 -4.48 13.22 -11.18
C SER A 321 -3.05 12.82 -11.52
N ARG A 322 -2.04 13.35 -10.81
CA ARG A 322 -0.63 12.98 -10.94
C ARG A 322 -0.08 12.31 -9.68
N GLU A 323 -0.75 12.47 -8.55
CA GLU A 323 -0.22 12.15 -7.22
C GLU A 323 -0.97 10.99 -6.55
N ILE A 324 -2.30 10.97 -6.61
CA ILE A 324 -3.13 10.04 -5.81
C ILE A 324 -3.71 8.93 -6.68
N ASP A 325 -3.40 7.66 -6.34
CA ASP A 325 -3.73 6.48 -7.17
C ASP A 325 -5.19 6.42 -7.64
N TRP A 326 -6.16 6.57 -6.72
CA TRP A 326 -7.58 6.51 -7.11
C TRP A 326 -7.97 7.65 -8.05
N VAL A 327 -7.35 8.82 -7.91
CA VAL A 327 -7.60 9.99 -8.76
C VAL A 327 -6.97 9.79 -10.14
N ILE A 328 -5.70 9.38 -10.20
CA ILE A 328 -4.99 9.05 -11.44
C ILE A 328 -5.83 8.04 -12.26
N LYS A 329 -6.27 6.97 -11.60
CA LYS A 329 -7.04 5.90 -12.24
C LYS A 329 -8.42 6.36 -12.68
N LYS A 330 -9.13 7.13 -11.85
CA LYS A 330 -10.44 7.67 -12.20
C LYS A 330 -10.33 8.61 -13.39
N HIS A 331 -9.36 9.54 -13.37
CA HIS A 331 -9.10 10.47 -14.46
C HIS A 331 -8.80 9.74 -15.78
N LEU A 332 -7.98 8.68 -15.73
CA LEU A 332 -7.70 7.85 -16.90
C LEU A 332 -8.96 7.18 -17.47
N ALA A 333 -9.79 6.59 -16.61
CA ALA A 333 -11.01 5.90 -17.02
C ALA A 333 -12.06 6.86 -17.59
N GLU A 334 -12.25 8.03 -16.96
CA GLU A 334 -13.16 9.06 -17.44
C GLU A 334 -12.68 9.62 -18.78
N SER A 335 -11.39 9.93 -18.91
CA SER A 335 -10.80 10.36 -20.19
C SER A 335 -10.95 9.32 -21.31
N TYR A 336 -11.00 8.04 -20.96
CA TYR A 336 -11.28 6.97 -21.91
C TYR A 336 -12.76 6.97 -22.30
N LEU A 337 -13.67 7.03 -21.32
CA LEU A 337 -15.12 7.03 -21.53
C LEU A 337 -15.63 8.26 -22.27
N GLU A 338 -15.00 9.42 -22.13
CA GLU A 338 -15.35 10.63 -22.90
C GLU A 338 -15.14 10.46 -24.42
N LYS A 339 -14.25 9.55 -24.81
CA LYS A 339 -13.86 9.31 -26.21
C LYS A 339 -14.55 8.09 -26.83
N HIS A 340 -15.30 7.33 -26.05
CA HIS A 340 -15.87 6.04 -26.47
C HIS A 340 -17.30 5.88 -25.95
N ASP A 341 -18.07 4.95 -26.52
CA ASP A 341 -19.41 4.66 -26.01
C ASP A 341 -19.32 3.99 -24.62
N PRO A 342 -19.94 4.55 -23.55
CA PRO A 342 -19.78 4.04 -22.19
C PRO A 342 -20.29 2.61 -21.99
N VAL A 343 -21.36 2.20 -22.69
CA VAL A 343 -21.99 0.89 -22.53
C VAL A 343 -21.09 -0.21 -23.08
N THR A 344 -20.45 0.05 -24.22
CA THR A 344 -19.50 -0.91 -24.83
C THR A 344 -18.11 -0.86 -24.19
N SER A 345 -17.83 0.17 -23.39
CA SER A 345 -16.51 0.43 -22.81
C SER A 345 -16.32 -0.11 -21.40
N GLU A 346 -17.37 -0.62 -20.74
CA GLU A 346 -17.28 -1.06 -19.34
C GLU A 346 -16.20 -2.13 -19.12
N ASP A 347 -16.13 -3.15 -19.98
CA ASP A 347 -15.12 -4.22 -19.88
C ASP A 347 -13.71 -3.68 -20.09
N LYS A 348 -13.57 -2.65 -20.95
CA LYS A 348 -12.28 -2.01 -21.15
C LYS A 348 -11.84 -1.23 -19.91
N VAL A 349 -12.76 -0.52 -19.25
CA VAL A 349 -12.44 0.22 -18.01
C VAL A 349 -12.06 -0.74 -16.89
N LEU A 350 -12.76 -1.87 -16.75
CA LEU A 350 -12.36 -2.91 -15.79
C LEU A 350 -10.97 -3.48 -16.09
N MET A 351 -10.64 -3.67 -17.36
CA MET A 351 -9.29 -4.09 -17.74
C MET A 351 -8.24 -3.01 -17.44
N LEU A 352 -8.55 -1.73 -17.67
CA LEU A 352 -7.68 -0.61 -17.30
C LEU A 352 -7.46 -0.53 -15.79
N ASP A 353 -8.49 -0.77 -14.97
CA ASP A 353 -8.39 -0.83 -13.49
C ASP A 353 -7.37 -1.89 -13.05
N LEU A 354 -7.40 -3.08 -13.66
CA LEU A 354 -6.43 -4.13 -13.37
C LEU A 354 -5.04 -3.80 -13.93
N GLN A 355 -4.95 -3.33 -15.18
CA GLN A 355 -3.68 -3.00 -15.85
C GLN A 355 -2.95 -1.80 -15.24
N TYR A 356 -3.66 -0.91 -14.52
CA TYR A 356 -3.05 0.13 -13.70
C TYR A 356 -2.05 -0.45 -12.70
N HIS A 357 -2.35 -1.63 -12.16
CA HIS A 357 -1.61 -2.30 -11.10
C HIS A 357 -0.57 -3.31 -11.60
N ASP A 358 -0.42 -3.48 -12.91
CA ASP A 358 0.60 -4.37 -13.48
C ASP A 358 1.99 -3.79 -13.23
N ILE A 359 2.86 -4.58 -12.59
CA ILE A 359 4.18 -4.10 -12.16
C ILE A 359 5.21 -3.99 -13.30
N ARG A 360 4.89 -4.50 -14.50
CA ARG A 360 5.82 -4.51 -15.63
C ARG A 360 6.03 -3.12 -16.18
N THR A 361 7.24 -2.59 -16.10
CA THR A 361 7.54 -1.19 -16.50
C THR A 361 7.24 -0.87 -17.96
N ARG A 362 7.20 -1.88 -18.83
CA ARG A 362 6.93 -1.71 -20.28
C ARG A 362 5.46 -1.93 -20.66
N LYS A 363 4.62 -2.42 -19.75
CA LYS A 363 3.22 -2.79 -20.03
C LYS A 363 2.21 -2.17 -19.06
N GLY A 364 2.57 -2.05 -17.79
CA GLY A 364 1.69 -1.55 -16.75
C GLY A 364 1.32 -0.08 -16.95
N VAL A 365 0.03 0.21 -16.82
CA VAL A 365 -0.52 1.52 -17.18
C VAL A 365 0.05 2.63 -16.29
N TYR A 366 0.24 2.39 -14.98
CA TYR A 366 0.91 3.34 -14.09
C TYR A 366 2.32 3.69 -14.61
N TYR A 367 3.14 2.70 -14.92
CA TYR A 367 4.51 2.92 -15.40
C TYR A 367 4.57 3.58 -16.79
N LEU A 368 3.58 3.33 -17.65
CA LEU A 368 3.44 4.04 -18.92
C LEU A 368 3.08 5.52 -18.73
N LEU A 369 2.29 5.86 -17.70
CA LEU A 369 2.01 7.24 -17.31
C LEU A 369 3.24 7.90 -16.72
N GLU A 370 3.97 7.20 -15.85
CA GLU A 370 5.22 7.66 -15.22
C GLU A 370 6.27 8.03 -16.27
N LYS A 371 6.53 7.14 -17.23
CA LYS A 371 7.49 7.40 -18.32
C LYS A 371 7.14 8.60 -19.21
N LYS A 372 5.86 8.98 -19.25
CA LYS A 372 5.38 10.15 -19.98
C LYS A 372 5.33 11.41 -19.12
N GLY A 373 5.75 11.33 -17.86
CA GLY A 373 5.69 12.43 -16.90
C GLY A 373 4.25 12.80 -16.50
N HIS A 374 3.30 11.86 -16.57
CA HIS A 374 1.91 12.08 -16.17
C HIS A 374 1.63 11.78 -14.69
N VAL A 375 2.58 11.19 -13.97
CA VAL A 375 2.52 11.02 -12.52
C VAL A 375 3.79 11.60 -11.88
N ASP A 376 3.65 12.04 -10.63
CA ASP A 376 4.73 12.63 -9.85
C ASP A 376 5.47 11.55 -9.06
N ARG A 377 6.77 11.77 -8.90
CA ARG A 377 7.69 10.84 -8.24
C ARG A 377 8.30 11.47 -7.01
N VAL A 378 8.69 10.62 -6.05
CA VAL A 378 9.46 11.04 -4.87
C VAL A 378 10.81 10.31 -4.79
N ALA A 379 10.99 9.22 -5.54
CA ALA A 379 12.23 8.47 -5.64
C ALA A 379 12.85 8.61 -7.04
N THR A 380 14.15 8.32 -7.12
CA THR A 380 14.90 8.25 -8.38
C THR A 380 15.09 6.80 -8.83
N ASP A 381 15.23 6.56 -10.12
CA ASP A 381 15.49 5.21 -10.67
C ASP A 381 16.80 4.62 -10.13
N GLU A 382 17.83 5.45 -9.94
CA GLU A 382 19.12 5.03 -9.41
C GLU A 382 18.97 4.47 -7.99
N ALA A 383 18.23 5.17 -7.11
CA ALA A 383 17.96 4.72 -5.75
C ALA A 383 17.16 3.41 -5.70
N ILE A 384 16.12 3.29 -6.54
CA ILE A 384 15.30 2.07 -6.65
C ILE A 384 16.15 0.90 -7.14
N GLN A 385 16.96 1.11 -8.18
CA GLN A 385 17.83 0.07 -8.73
C GLN A 385 18.88 -0.36 -7.71
N LEU A 386 19.49 0.58 -6.98
CA LEU A 386 20.45 0.27 -5.92
C LEU A 386 19.81 -0.59 -4.82
N ALA A 387 18.59 -0.24 -4.40
CA ALA A 387 17.83 -0.93 -3.36
C ALA A 387 17.38 -2.36 -3.74
N THR A 388 17.50 -2.77 -5.00
CA THR A 388 17.28 -4.18 -5.40
C THR A 388 18.35 -5.12 -4.84
N THR A 389 19.55 -4.59 -4.54
CA THR A 389 20.70 -5.40 -4.09
C THR A 389 21.34 -4.89 -2.80
N GLN A 390 21.20 -3.60 -2.49
CA GLN A 390 21.79 -3.01 -1.29
C GLN A 390 20.73 -2.77 -0.21
N PRO A 391 20.93 -3.25 1.02
CA PRO A 391 20.01 -3.00 2.13
C PRO A 391 20.09 -1.55 2.64
N PRO A 392 19.10 -1.08 3.41
CA PRO A 392 19.18 0.18 4.14
C PRO A 392 20.43 0.21 5.04
N GLN A 393 21.23 1.26 4.93
CA GLN A 393 22.55 1.33 5.60
C GLN A 393 22.48 1.75 7.07
N ASN A 394 21.32 2.25 7.51
CA ASN A 394 21.06 2.83 8.82
C ASN A 394 20.16 1.95 9.70
N THR A 395 19.86 0.72 9.28
CA THR A 395 19.07 -0.25 10.05
C THR A 395 19.77 -1.59 10.16
N ARG A 396 19.19 -2.51 10.93
CA ARG A 396 19.70 -3.89 11.05
C ARG A 396 19.69 -4.67 9.73
N ALA A 397 18.92 -4.23 8.75
CA ALA A 397 18.85 -4.87 7.43
C ALA A 397 20.23 -4.89 6.75
N LYS A 398 21.09 -3.90 7.04
CA LYS A 398 22.49 -3.88 6.59
C LYS A 398 23.22 -5.17 6.94
N LEU A 399 23.26 -5.51 8.23
CA LEU A 399 23.95 -6.70 8.72
C LEU A 399 23.35 -7.97 8.11
N ARG A 400 22.02 -8.04 7.98
CA ARG A 400 21.34 -9.17 7.33
C ARG A 400 21.80 -9.34 5.89
N GLY A 401 21.80 -8.26 5.10
CA GLY A 401 22.20 -8.29 3.69
C GLY A 401 23.67 -8.68 3.51
N GLU A 402 24.56 -8.14 4.35
CA GLU A 402 25.99 -8.50 4.34
C GLU A 402 26.21 -9.99 4.61
N LEU A 403 25.54 -10.55 5.61
CA LEU A 403 25.64 -11.98 5.94
C LEU A 403 25.10 -12.88 4.82
N ILE A 404 23.97 -12.53 4.21
CA ILE A 404 23.39 -13.29 3.07
C ILE A 404 24.34 -13.26 1.88
N LYS A 405 24.91 -12.08 1.57
CA LYS A 405 25.87 -11.92 0.49
C LYS A 405 27.12 -12.78 0.72
N LEU A 406 27.64 -12.81 1.95
CA LEU A 406 28.78 -13.66 2.32
C LEU A 406 28.46 -15.15 2.23
N ALA A 407 27.25 -15.57 2.60
CA ALA A 407 26.84 -16.99 2.56
C ALA A 407 26.62 -17.54 1.14
N ARG A 408 26.45 -16.66 0.14
CA ARG A 408 26.28 -17.02 -1.28
C ARG A 408 27.60 -17.11 -2.06
N GLN A 409 28.69 -16.61 -1.48
CA GLN A 409 30.05 -16.71 -2.02
C GLN A 409 30.69 -18.02 -1.52
#